data_AF-A0A955J768-F1
#
_entry.id   AF-A0A955J768-F1
#
_cell.length_a   1.000
_cell.length_b   1.000
_cell.length_c   1.000
_cell.angle_alpha   90.00
_cell.angle_beta   90.00
_cell.angle_gamma   90.00
#
_symmetry.space_group_name_H-M   'P 1'
#
loop_
_entity.id
_entity.type
_entity.pdbx_description
1 polymer ?
#
loop_
_entity_poly.entity_id
_entity_poly.type
_entity_poly.pdbx_seq_one_letter_code
_entity_poly.pdbx_strand_id
1 'polypeptide(L)'
;MRPISILLLVLLASCGGSSSPKATFTERRAVAFEAGISVGPAAGSDTHPVGDTPTDISAVYVVSFDIDGIGPVVDATLQLTRVANSGAPEGLAPLVVDHIDAGAAADVGDKTSVALTAAAHTLGGLGPWTLDVTSLVQADQGAGRVRSAFRVQFTTTTDGDGMTDAMFFGSAVNPTLTHRPTLEVTYEVP
;
A
#
# COMPACT_ATOMS: atom_id res chain seq x y z
N MET A 1 18.73 4.51 -0.55
CA MET A 1 18.89 3.24 -1.30
C MET A 1 17.92 3.28 -2.46
N ARG A 2 18.36 3.03 -3.70
CA ARG A 2 17.44 2.83 -4.83
C ARG A 2 16.84 1.43 -4.70
N PRO A 3 15.52 1.23 -4.86
CA PRO A 3 14.93 -0.11 -4.83
C PRO A 3 15.55 -0.98 -5.94
N ILE A 4 15.85 -2.24 -5.62
CA ILE A 4 16.31 -3.24 -6.58
C ILE A 4 15.07 -3.75 -7.32
N SER A 5 14.86 -3.30 -8.55
CA SER A 5 13.82 -3.84 -9.44
C SER A 5 14.30 -5.17 -10.03
N ILE A 6 13.56 -6.25 -9.79
CA ILE A 6 13.78 -7.55 -10.46
C ILE A 6 12.92 -7.56 -11.73
N LEU A 7 13.58 -7.73 -12.87
CA LEU A 7 12.97 -7.70 -14.20
C LEU A 7 12.57 -9.13 -14.62
N LEU A 8 11.27 -9.43 -14.74
CA LEU A 8 10.78 -10.68 -15.33
C LEU A 8 10.01 -10.38 -16.62
N LEU A 9 10.55 -10.81 -17.76
CA LEU A 9 9.92 -10.66 -19.08
C LEU A 9 9.14 -11.94 -19.42
N VAL A 10 7.82 -11.83 -19.62
CA VAL A 10 6.96 -12.92 -20.08
C VAL A 10 6.52 -12.62 -21.51
N LEU A 11 6.97 -13.41 -22.48
CA LEU A 11 6.56 -13.32 -23.89
C LEU A 11 5.39 -14.28 -24.14
N LEU A 12 4.18 -13.73 -24.33
CA LEU A 12 3.02 -14.52 -24.78
C LEU A 12 2.92 -14.43 -26.31
N ALA A 13 3.14 -15.55 -26.98
CA ALA A 13 2.94 -15.66 -28.42
C ALA A 13 1.45 -15.88 -28.74
N SER A 14 0.81 -14.91 -29.39
CA SER A 14 -0.54 -15.05 -29.95
C SER A 14 -0.46 -15.57 -31.39
N CYS A 15 -1.21 -16.63 -31.71
CA CYS A 15 -1.29 -17.19 -33.06
C CYS A 15 -2.65 -16.85 -33.68
N GLY A 16 -2.69 -15.87 -34.60
CA GLY A 16 -3.84 -15.62 -35.48
C GLY A 16 -4.52 -14.25 -35.29
N GLY A 17 -4.09 -13.26 -36.08
CA GLY A 17 -4.69 -11.93 -36.18
C GLY A 17 -3.62 -10.84 -36.24
N SER A 18 -3.65 -9.96 -37.25
CA SER A 18 -2.56 -9.01 -37.56
C SER A 18 -2.43 -7.81 -36.61
N SER A 19 -2.74 -7.98 -35.32
CA SER A 19 -2.29 -7.05 -34.29
C SER A 19 -0.90 -7.50 -33.85
N SER A 20 0.11 -6.63 -33.97
CA SER A 20 1.42 -6.88 -33.36
C SER A 20 1.21 -7.31 -31.91
N PRO A 21 1.76 -8.46 -31.46
CA PRO A 21 1.60 -8.90 -30.10
C PRO A 21 2.15 -7.80 -29.18
N LYS A 22 1.31 -7.28 -28.29
CA LYS A 22 1.77 -6.36 -27.25
C LYS A 22 2.51 -7.17 -26.20
N ALA A 23 3.75 -6.78 -25.91
CA ALA A 23 4.49 -7.37 -24.80
C ALA A 23 3.97 -6.79 -23.48
N THR A 24 3.82 -7.65 -22.48
CA THR A 24 3.51 -7.24 -21.10
C THR A 24 4.72 -7.46 -20.22
N PHE A 25 4.92 -6.55 -19.28
CA PHE A 25 6.02 -6.60 -18.33
C PHE A 25 5.50 -6.50 -16.91
N THR A 26 6.00 -7.33 -16.00
CA THR A 26 5.63 -7.33 -14.58
C THR A 26 6.81 -6.85 -13.74
N GLU A 27 6.60 -5.76 -13.00
CA GLU A 27 7.56 -5.21 -12.05
C GLU A 27 7.04 -5.32 -10.63
N ARG A 28 7.90 -5.72 -9.69
CA ARG A 28 7.63 -5.60 -8.26
C ARG A 28 8.32 -4.36 -7.71
N ARG A 29 7.54 -3.38 -7.28
CA ARG A 29 8.01 -2.13 -6.71
C ARG A 29 7.95 -2.17 -5.18
N ALA A 30 9.05 -1.80 -4.54
CA ALA A 30 9.10 -1.59 -3.11
C ALA A 30 8.54 -0.21 -2.77
N VAL A 31 8.06 -0.06 -1.54
CA VAL A 31 7.54 1.23 -1.06
C VAL A 31 8.60 2.32 -1.18
N ALA A 32 8.21 3.42 -1.82
CA ALA A 32 9.06 4.59 -2.01
C ALA A 32 8.98 5.56 -0.82
N PHE A 33 7.91 5.51 -0.03
CA PHE A 33 7.77 6.27 1.22
C PHE A 33 6.75 5.64 2.17
N GLU A 34 7.02 5.78 3.48
CA GLU A 34 6.10 5.42 4.56
C GLU A 34 5.98 6.54 5.57
N ALA A 35 4.74 6.82 5.99
CA ALA A 35 4.48 7.61 7.18
C ALA A 35 3.50 6.91 8.10
N GLY A 36 3.94 6.64 9.33
CA GLY A 36 3.06 6.36 10.47
C GLY A 36 2.89 7.61 11.32
N ILE A 37 1.68 7.95 11.78
CA ILE A 37 1.58 8.70 13.05
C ILE A 37 1.86 7.65 14.11
N SER A 38 2.95 7.83 14.83
CA SER A 38 3.18 7.09 16.04
C SER A 38 3.43 8.13 17.13
N VAL A 39 2.85 7.89 18.30
CA VAL A 39 3.43 8.36 19.56
C VAL A 39 4.63 7.46 19.96
N GLY A 40 5.37 6.91 18.98
CA GLY A 40 6.62 6.12 19.03
C GLY A 40 6.64 4.92 18.05
N PRO A 41 7.74 4.54 17.35
CA PRO A 41 9.06 5.15 17.17
C PRO A 41 9.15 6.03 15.91
N ALA A 42 10.29 6.72 15.77
CA ALA A 42 10.65 7.58 14.65
C ALA A 42 10.69 6.83 13.29
N ALA A 43 10.67 7.59 12.19
CA ALA A 43 10.95 7.08 10.85
C ALA A 43 12.18 6.14 10.87
N GLY A 44 12.03 4.92 10.34
CA GLY A 44 13.06 3.87 10.41
C GLY A 44 12.77 2.71 11.35
N SER A 45 11.56 2.60 11.92
CA SER A 45 11.11 1.37 12.57
C SER A 45 10.84 0.26 11.56
N ASP A 46 11.08 -1.00 11.96
CA ASP A 46 10.75 -2.18 11.13
C ASP A 46 9.24 -2.35 10.90
N THR A 47 8.42 -1.66 11.67
CA THR A 47 6.96 -1.79 11.64
C THR A 47 6.25 -0.45 11.84
N HIS A 48 5.02 -0.35 11.36
CA HIS A 48 4.13 0.81 11.53
C HIS A 48 2.81 0.39 12.18
N PRO A 49 2.39 1.03 13.29
CA PRO A 49 1.10 0.74 13.91
C PRO A 49 -0.06 1.36 13.13
N VAL A 50 -1.20 0.66 13.16
CA VAL A 50 -2.53 1.13 12.77
C VAL A 50 -3.49 0.72 13.89
N GLY A 51 -4.28 1.64 14.42
CA GLY A 51 -5.05 1.40 15.65
C GLY A 51 -5.10 2.63 16.54
N ASP A 52 -5.21 2.42 17.84
CA ASP A 52 -5.07 3.48 18.83
C ASP A 52 -3.90 3.26 19.79
N THR A 53 -3.81 4.11 20.80
CA THR A 53 -2.73 4.18 21.79
C THR A 53 -3.36 4.36 23.17
N PRO A 54 -2.61 4.25 24.29
CA PRO A 54 -3.15 4.44 25.64
C PRO A 54 -3.68 5.85 25.96
N THR A 55 -3.62 6.76 24.98
CA THR A 55 -4.13 8.13 25.04
C THR A 55 -5.22 8.35 24.01
N ASP A 56 -5.78 7.27 23.45
CA ASP A 56 -6.83 7.26 22.44
C ASP A 56 -6.47 8.05 21.17
N ILE A 57 -5.18 8.04 20.80
CA ILE A 57 -4.69 8.68 19.57
C ILE A 57 -4.60 7.64 18.47
N SER A 58 -5.23 7.97 17.35
CA SER A 58 -5.30 7.10 16.19
C SER A 58 -3.99 7.06 15.40
N ALA A 59 -3.47 5.86 15.20
CA ALA A 59 -2.37 5.55 14.32
C ALA A 59 -2.89 5.09 12.95
N VAL A 60 -2.28 5.64 11.90
CA VAL A 60 -2.60 5.41 10.50
C VAL A 60 -1.30 5.13 9.76
N TYR A 61 -1.36 4.26 8.76
CA TYR A 61 -0.21 3.88 7.95
C TYR A 61 -0.42 4.22 6.48
N VAL A 62 0.48 5.02 5.91
CA VAL A 62 0.46 5.38 4.49
C VAL A 62 1.65 4.70 3.78
N VAL A 63 1.36 4.06 2.65
CA VAL A 63 2.36 3.51 1.72
C VAL A 63 2.20 4.19 0.36
N SER A 64 3.32 4.50 -0.30
CA SER A 64 3.31 5.10 -1.63
C SER A 64 4.35 4.46 -2.54
N PHE A 65 3.96 4.21 -3.78
CA PHE A 65 4.76 3.57 -4.81
C PHE A 65 4.92 4.49 -6.02
N ASP A 66 6.14 4.57 -6.54
CA ASP A 66 6.42 5.24 -7.80
C ASP A 66 5.82 4.41 -8.95
N ILE A 67 5.02 5.04 -9.81
CA ILE A 67 4.45 4.43 -11.03
C ILE A 67 4.88 5.19 -12.28
N ASP A 68 5.86 6.10 -12.18
CA ASP A 68 6.39 6.81 -13.32
C ASP A 68 7.15 5.87 -14.26
N GLY A 69 7.14 6.24 -15.53
CA GLY A 69 7.84 5.52 -16.60
C GLY A 69 7.27 4.15 -16.98
N ILE A 70 6.15 3.71 -16.39
CA ILE A 70 5.46 2.48 -16.82
C ILE A 70 4.46 2.76 -17.94
N GLY A 71 4.26 1.77 -18.82
CA GLY A 71 3.24 1.84 -19.87
C GLY A 71 1.82 1.65 -19.33
N PRO A 72 0.82 1.50 -20.22
CA PRO A 72 -0.57 1.25 -19.82
C PRO A 72 -0.68 0.05 -18.87
N VAL A 73 -1.24 0.28 -17.68
CA VAL A 73 -1.38 -0.77 -16.65
C VAL A 73 -2.45 -1.78 -17.05
N VAL A 74 -2.10 -3.07 -16.98
CA VAL A 74 -2.96 -4.22 -17.26
C VAL A 74 -3.47 -4.86 -15.98
N ASP A 75 -2.60 -5.01 -14.98
CA ASP A 75 -2.89 -5.60 -13.68
C ASP A 75 -2.03 -4.92 -12.61
N ALA A 76 -2.56 -4.71 -11.41
CA ALA A 76 -1.77 -4.26 -10.28
C ALA A 76 -2.26 -4.87 -8.96
N THR A 77 -1.33 -5.40 -8.19
CA THR A 77 -1.59 -6.09 -6.93
C THR A 77 -0.77 -5.48 -5.79
N LEU A 78 -1.45 -5.03 -4.73
CA LEU A 78 -0.84 -4.53 -3.51
C LEU A 78 -0.75 -5.65 -2.47
N GLN A 79 0.45 -5.90 -1.94
CA GLN A 79 0.68 -6.79 -0.80
C GLN A 79 0.96 -5.99 0.46
N LEU A 80 0.21 -6.29 1.53
CA LEU A 80 0.41 -5.76 2.87
C LEU A 80 0.58 -6.91 3.86
N THR A 81 1.52 -6.79 4.79
CA THR A 81 1.76 -7.84 5.79
C THR A 81 1.66 -7.27 7.19
N ARG A 82 0.73 -7.83 7.99
CA ARG A 82 0.71 -7.63 9.44
C ARG A 82 1.77 -8.50 10.08
N VAL A 83 2.59 -7.92 10.94
CA VAL A 83 3.72 -8.58 11.60
C VAL A 83 3.48 -8.84 13.08
N ALA A 84 2.63 -8.04 13.72
CA ALA A 84 2.27 -8.18 15.13
C ALA A 84 0.94 -7.48 15.43
N ASN A 85 0.42 -7.70 16.63
CA ASN A 85 -0.67 -6.94 17.22
C ASN A 85 -0.37 -6.63 18.70
N SER A 86 -1.03 -5.61 19.22
CA SER A 86 -1.10 -5.28 20.66
C SER A 86 -2.56 -5.03 20.99
N GLY A 87 -3.02 -5.54 22.14
CA GLY A 87 -4.42 -5.46 22.54
C GLY A 87 -5.37 -6.28 21.67
N ALA A 88 -6.58 -5.76 21.47
CA ALA A 88 -7.67 -6.34 20.71
C ALA A 88 -8.08 -5.41 19.54
N PRO A 89 -7.19 -5.13 18.56
CA PRO A 89 -7.45 -4.19 17.47
C PRO A 89 -8.65 -4.58 16.59
N GLU A 90 -9.01 -5.86 16.57
CA GLU A 90 -10.22 -6.33 15.89
C GLU A 90 -11.53 -5.79 16.54
N GLY A 91 -11.46 -5.23 17.75
CA GLY A 91 -12.57 -4.58 18.45
C GLY A 91 -12.84 -3.14 18.01
N LEU A 92 -11.83 -2.44 17.44
CA LEU A 92 -11.97 -1.04 17.01
C LEU A 92 -12.98 -0.91 15.87
N ALA A 93 -12.75 -1.60 14.75
CA ALA A 93 -13.62 -1.60 13.58
C ALA A 93 -13.08 -2.54 12.50
N PRO A 94 -13.74 -2.62 11.32
CA PRO A 94 -13.08 -3.08 10.12
C PRO A 94 -11.87 -2.20 9.80
N LEU A 95 -10.74 -2.87 9.56
CA LEU A 95 -9.54 -2.31 8.98
C LEU A 95 -9.77 -2.11 7.48
N VAL A 96 -9.47 -0.94 6.95
CA VAL A 96 -9.71 -0.59 5.54
C VAL A 96 -8.44 -0.04 4.89
N VAL A 97 -8.43 -0.10 3.56
CA VAL A 97 -7.43 0.54 2.70
C VAL A 97 -8.12 1.58 1.83
N ASP A 98 -7.76 2.85 2.02
CA ASP A 98 -8.15 3.95 1.16
C ASP A 98 -7.12 4.17 0.04
N HIS A 99 -7.58 4.66 -1.10
CA HIS A 99 -6.76 5.27 -2.14
C HIS A 99 -6.70 6.79 -1.91
N ILE A 100 -5.50 7.36 -1.84
CA ILE A 100 -5.30 8.78 -1.54
C ILE A 100 -4.38 9.44 -2.58
N ASP A 101 -4.44 10.76 -2.68
CA ASP A 101 -3.42 11.53 -3.38
C ASP A 101 -2.36 11.97 -2.37
N ALA A 102 -1.13 11.47 -2.54
CA ALA A 102 0.02 11.83 -1.71
C ALA A 102 0.98 12.80 -2.40
N GLY A 103 0.57 13.38 -3.54
CA GLY A 103 1.40 14.28 -4.33
C GLY A 103 2.72 13.66 -4.81
N ALA A 104 3.76 14.48 -4.90
CA ALA A 104 5.09 14.06 -5.37
C ALA A 104 5.86 13.27 -4.30
N ALA A 105 5.58 13.54 -3.03
CA ALA A 105 6.19 12.87 -1.90
C ALA A 105 5.17 12.80 -0.79
N ALA A 106 4.95 11.59 -0.28
CA ALA A 106 4.05 11.40 0.83
C ALA A 106 4.60 12.07 2.11
N ASP A 107 3.71 12.57 2.95
CA ASP A 107 4.04 13.30 4.17
C ASP A 107 3.04 13.03 5.31
N VAL A 108 3.08 13.86 6.36
CA VAL A 108 2.21 13.71 7.53
C VAL A 108 0.76 14.11 7.25
N GLY A 109 0.53 15.05 6.34
CA GLY A 109 -0.79 15.54 5.95
C GLY A 109 -1.63 14.49 5.22
N ASP A 110 -0.98 13.54 4.54
CA ASP A 110 -1.66 12.43 3.85
C ASP A 110 -2.46 11.51 4.77
N LYS A 111 -2.14 11.54 6.07
CA LYS A 111 -2.84 10.72 7.06
C LYS A 111 -4.28 11.19 7.28
N THR A 112 -4.56 12.46 7.00
CA THR A 112 -5.90 13.07 7.13
C THR A 112 -6.43 13.60 5.80
N SER A 113 -5.74 13.33 4.68
CA SER A 113 -6.18 13.75 3.36
C SER A 113 -7.50 13.09 2.96
N VAL A 114 -8.27 13.76 2.10
CA VAL A 114 -9.50 13.19 1.56
C VAL A 114 -9.13 12.02 0.66
N ALA A 115 -9.78 10.87 0.88
CA ALA A 115 -9.58 9.71 0.02
C ALA A 115 -10.15 9.98 -1.38
N LEU A 116 -9.38 9.60 -2.40
CA LEU A 116 -9.85 9.52 -3.78
C LEU A 116 -10.88 8.40 -3.91
N THR A 117 -10.61 7.26 -3.28
CA THR A 117 -11.54 6.15 -3.09
C THR A 117 -11.45 5.67 -1.64
N ALA A 118 -12.49 5.91 -0.84
CA ALA A 118 -12.54 5.47 0.54
C ALA A 118 -12.88 3.98 0.64
N ALA A 119 -12.27 3.27 1.60
CA ALA A 119 -12.48 1.85 1.87
C ALA A 119 -12.48 0.97 0.62
N ALA A 120 -11.53 1.22 -0.29
CA ALA A 120 -11.37 0.47 -1.52
C ALA A 120 -11.24 -1.04 -1.25
N HIS A 121 -10.64 -1.39 -0.11
CA HIS A 121 -10.66 -2.74 0.44
C HIS A 121 -10.98 -2.73 1.94
N THR A 122 -11.64 -3.80 2.39
CA THR A 122 -11.77 -4.14 3.82
C THR A 122 -10.90 -5.35 4.11
N LEU A 123 -10.04 -5.25 5.11
CA LEU A 123 -9.10 -6.28 5.50
C LEU A 123 -9.69 -7.09 6.65
N GLY A 124 -9.78 -8.41 6.47
CA GLY A 124 -10.21 -9.35 7.50
C GLY A 124 -9.11 -10.37 7.83
N GLY A 125 -9.20 -10.96 9.01
CA GLY A 125 -8.32 -12.05 9.44
C GLY A 125 -6.88 -11.63 9.71
N LEU A 126 -5.99 -12.62 9.78
CA LEU A 126 -4.56 -12.41 9.97
C LEU A 126 -3.91 -12.41 8.58
N GLY A 127 -3.24 -11.32 8.19
CA GLY A 127 -2.52 -11.22 6.90
C GLY A 127 -1.42 -12.28 6.71
N PRO A 128 -0.74 -12.30 5.55
CA PRO A 128 -0.65 -11.22 4.56
C PRO A 128 -1.93 -11.06 3.72
N TRP A 129 -2.12 -9.84 3.22
CA TRP A 129 -3.21 -9.51 2.29
C TRP A 129 -2.65 -9.19 0.91
N THR A 130 -3.38 -9.62 -0.11
CA THR A 130 -3.12 -9.37 -1.52
C THR A 130 -4.38 -8.73 -2.10
N LEU A 131 -4.25 -7.49 -2.58
CA LEU A 131 -5.35 -6.63 -2.97
C LEU A 131 -5.22 -6.28 -4.45
N ASP A 132 -6.27 -6.51 -5.23
CA ASP A 132 -6.35 -6.01 -6.61
C ASP A 132 -6.59 -4.49 -6.58
N VAL A 133 -5.57 -3.75 -6.99
CA VAL A 133 -5.58 -2.28 -7.05
C VAL A 133 -5.50 -1.77 -8.48
N THR A 134 -5.77 -2.63 -9.47
CA THR A 134 -5.61 -2.34 -10.91
C THR A 134 -6.30 -1.05 -11.30
N SER A 135 -7.59 -0.91 -10.96
CA SER A 135 -8.37 0.28 -11.32
C SER A 135 -7.87 1.56 -10.64
N LEU A 136 -7.29 1.45 -9.44
CA LEU A 136 -6.78 2.60 -8.68
C LEU A 136 -5.48 3.11 -9.28
N VAL A 137 -4.57 2.20 -9.64
CA VAL A 137 -3.31 2.53 -10.32
C VAL A 137 -3.59 3.09 -11.72
N GLN A 138 -4.54 2.50 -12.46
CA GLN A 138 -5.00 3.05 -13.74
C GLN A 138 -5.59 4.45 -13.59
N ALA A 139 -6.36 4.71 -12.52
CA ALA A 139 -6.91 6.03 -12.25
C ALA A 139 -5.81 7.07 -11.96
N ASP A 140 -4.75 6.69 -11.24
CA ASP A 140 -3.59 7.56 -11.01
C ASP A 140 -2.84 7.87 -12.30
N GLN A 141 -2.60 6.85 -13.14
CA GLN A 141 -1.98 7.03 -14.45
C GLN A 141 -2.84 7.94 -15.35
N GLY A 142 -4.15 7.73 -15.40
CA GLY A 142 -5.09 8.55 -16.17
C GLY A 142 -5.19 9.99 -15.67
N ALA A 143 -4.93 10.23 -14.38
CA ALA A 143 -4.86 11.56 -13.78
C ALA A 143 -3.47 12.22 -13.92
N GLY A 144 -2.49 11.53 -14.51
CA GLY A 144 -1.12 12.02 -14.66
C GLY A 144 -0.33 12.04 -13.35
N ARG A 145 -0.74 11.26 -12.34
CA ARG A 145 0.04 11.11 -11.11
C ARG A 145 1.21 10.16 -11.35
N VAL A 146 2.35 10.51 -10.77
CA VAL A 146 3.58 9.70 -10.83
C VAL A 146 3.67 8.66 -9.71
N ARG A 147 2.69 8.63 -8.81
CA ARG A 147 2.65 7.74 -7.65
C ARG A 147 1.25 7.22 -7.40
N SER A 148 1.17 6.00 -6.89
CA SER A 148 -0.04 5.45 -6.26
C SER A 148 0.16 5.32 -4.77
N ALA A 149 -0.77 5.84 -3.98
CA ALA A 149 -0.68 5.89 -2.52
C ALA A 149 -1.92 5.31 -1.85
N PHE A 150 -1.68 4.57 -0.79
CA PHE A 150 -2.71 3.84 -0.05
C PHE A 150 -2.58 4.12 1.44
N ARG A 151 -3.72 4.35 2.09
CA ARG A 151 -3.81 4.57 3.53
C ARG A 151 -4.53 3.42 4.21
N VAL A 152 -3.85 2.79 5.15
CA VAL A 152 -4.39 1.72 5.99
C VAL A 152 -4.85 2.34 7.32
N GLN A 153 -6.12 2.16 7.65
CA GLN A 153 -6.72 2.69 8.87
C GLN A 153 -7.91 1.86 9.34
N PHE A 154 -8.24 1.95 10.62
CA PHE A 154 -9.55 1.48 11.10
C PHE A 154 -10.62 2.53 10.80
N THR A 155 -11.84 2.07 10.53
CA THR A 155 -12.99 2.97 10.32
C THR A 155 -13.45 3.66 11.61
N THR A 156 -13.22 3.03 12.76
CA THR A 156 -13.31 3.63 14.10
C THR A 156 -11.91 3.61 14.67
N THR A 157 -11.44 4.75 15.15
CA THR A 157 -10.02 4.96 15.34
C THR A 157 -9.56 4.91 16.80
N THR A 158 -10.49 4.65 17.73
CA THR A 158 -10.28 4.34 19.15
C THR A 158 -11.58 3.80 19.77
N ASP A 159 -11.48 2.96 20.80
CA ASP A 159 -12.62 2.52 21.62
C ASP A 159 -12.73 3.25 22.97
N GLY A 160 -11.73 4.07 23.32
CA GLY A 160 -11.70 4.89 24.53
C GLY A 160 -11.46 4.10 25.83
N ASP A 161 -10.86 2.91 25.76
CA ASP A 161 -10.57 2.09 26.93
C ASP A 161 -9.24 2.44 27.64
N GLY A 162 -8.45 3.35 27.04
CA GLY A 162 -7.15 3.77 27.55
C GLY A 162 -6.05 2.71 27.44
N MET A 163 -6.27 1.65 26.65
CA MET A 163 -5.29 0.64 26.29
C MET A 163 -4.79 0.86 24.86
N THR A 164 -3.84 0.03 24.42
CA THR A 164 -3.36 0.05 23.04
C THR A 164 -4.03 -1.06 22.27
N ASP A 165 -4.80 -0.71 21.26
CA ASP A 165 -5.35 -1.63 20.29
C ASP A 165 -4.77 -1.33 18.91
N ALA A 166 -3.68 -2.03 18.56
CA ALA A 166 -2.96 -1.76 17.32
C ALA A 166 -2.54 -3.02 16.56
N MET A 167 -2.66 -2.95 15.24
CA MET A 167 -2.01 -3.85 14.30
C MET A 167 -0.72 -3.22 13.79
N PHE A 168 0.35 -4.00 13.74
CA PHE A 168 1.65 -3.55 13.22
C PHE A 168 1.86 -4.12 11.83
N PHE A 169 2.19 -3.26 10.88
CA PHE A 169 2.49 -3.60 9.49
C PHE A 169 3.99 -3.53 9.27
N GLY A 170 4.54 -4.42 8.44
CA GLY A 170 5.96 -4.35 8.10
C GLY A 170 6.26 -3.09 7.29
N SER A 171 7.35 -2.42 7.63
CA SER A 171 7.83 -1.23 6.92
C SER A 171 8.66 -1.58 5.68
N ALA A 172 8.94 -0.61 4.83
CA ALA A 172 9.79 -0.65 3.65
C ALA A 172 11.23 -1.02 4.01
N VAL A 173 11.64 -0.70 5.24
CA VAL A 173 12.97 -0.99 5.77
C VAL A 173 13.01 -2.27 6.61
N ASN A 174 11.88 -2.97 6.81
CA ASN A 174 11.82 -4.19 7.61
C ASN A 174 12.89 -5.20 7.15
N PRO A 175 13.66 -5.82 8.06
CA PRO A 175 14.74 -6.74 7.69
C PRO A 175 14.24 -8.00 6.97
N THR A 176 12.97 -8.38 7.19
CA THR A 176 12.33 -9.52 6.53
C THR A 176 11.62 -9.07 5.27
N LEU A 177 12.14 -9.45 4.10
CA LEU A 177 11.64 -8.97 2.81
C LEU A 177 10.15 -9.26 2.57
N THR A 178 9.62 -10.38 3.07
CA THR A 178 8.21 -10.76 2.93
C THR A 178 7.27 -9.95 3.82
N HIS A 179 7.81 -9.18 4.77
CA HIS A 179 7.02 -8.26 5.59
C HIS A 179 6.90 -6.86 4.95
N ARG A 180 7.75 -6.55 3.98
CA ARG A 180 7.73 -5.25 3.32
C ARG A 180 6.48 -5.14 2.45
N PRO A 181 5.83 -3.96 2.39
CA PRO A 181 4.73 -3.76 1.46
C PRO A 181 5.29 -3.74 0.04
N THR A 182 4.53 -4.28 -0.90
CA THR A 182 4.96 -4.30 -2.31
C THR A 182 3.78 -4.05 -3.22
N LEU A 183 4.02 -3.31 -4.30
CA LEU A 183 3.11 -3.17 -5.42
C LEU A 183 3.69 -3.93 -6.60
N GLU A 184 2.99 -4.97 -7.06
CA GLU A 184 3.31 -5.67 -8.30
C GLU A 184 2.45 -5.08 -9.42
N VAL A 185 3.05 -4.67 -10.53
CA VAL A 185 2.34 -4.04 -11.64
C VAL A 185 2.72 -4.73 -12.94
N THR A 186 1.71 -5.17 -13.69
CA THR A 186 1.85 -5.63 -15.07
C THR A 186 1.40 -4.53 -16.03
N TYR A 187 2.23 -4.16 -17.01
CA TYR A 187 1.92 -3.10 -17.96
C TYR A 187 2.35 -3.44 -19.40
N GLU A 188 1.74 -2.78 -20.38
CA GLU A 188 2.10 -2.92 -21.79
C GLU A 188 3.40 -2.17 -22.11
N VAL A 189 4.31 -2.82 -22.83
CA VAL A 189 5.51 -2.17 -23.38
C VAL A 189 5.23 -1.76 -24.83
N PRO A 190 5.64 -0.54 -25.26
CA PRO A 190 5.52 -0.09 -26.64
C PRO A 190 6.22 -0.99 -27.66
#